data_AF-A0A926ZVC8-F1
#
_entry.id   AF-A0A926ZVC8-F1
#
_cell.length_a   1.000
_cell.length_b   1.000
_cell.length_c   1.000
_cell.angle_alpha   90.00
_cell.angle_beta   90.00
_cell.angle_gamma   90.00
#
_symmetry.space_group_name_H-M   'P 1'
#
loop_
_entity.id
_entity.type
_entity.pdbx_description
1 polymer ?
#
loop_
_entity_poly.entity_id
_entity_poly.type
_entity_poly.pdbx_seq_one_letter_code
_entity_poly.pdbx_strand_id
1 'polypeptide(L)'
;MENQKPIFGLKDQSPIGVVSELHSFFRDMQSFYKIAQGQILGQIEAADTAEAARLRTELEAINQKIEYFHVLNSAASIADTVMHTPAMIAEFRSEA
;
A
#
# COMPACT_ATOMS: atom_id res chain seq x y z
N MET A 1 14.41 12.12 -9.64
CA MET A 1 13.86 10.82 -10.07
C MET A 1 12.35 11.00 -10.15
N GLU A 2 11.74 10.69 -11.30
CA GLU A 2 10.30 10.82 -11.53
C GLU A 2 9.52 9.76 -10.73
N ASN A 3 8.43 10.16 -10.07
CA ASN A 3 7.59 9.29 -9.27
C ASN A 3 6.65 8.48 -10.19
N GLN A 4 7.08 7.29 -10.62
CA GLN A 4 6.28 6.40 -11.47
C GLN A 4 5.41 5.44 -10.65
N LYS A 5 4.16 5.24 -11.11
CA LYS A 5 3.20 4.34 -10.48
C LYS A 5 3.66 2.87 -10.65
N PRO A 6 3.74 2.07 -9.58
CA PRO A 6 4.09 0.66 -9.68
C PRO A 6 3.07 -0.13 -10.51
N ILE A 7 3.54 -1.09 -11.31
CA ILE A 7 2.72 -1.99 -12.12
C ILE A 7 2.85 -3.41 -11.57
N PHE A 8 1.72 -4.06 -11.33
CA PHE A 8 1.67 -5.44 -10.84
C PHE A 8 1.87 -6.43 -12.01
N GLY A 9 2.86 -7.33 -11.90
CA GLY A 9 3.20 -8.30 -12.95
C GLY A 9 3.07 -9.74 -12.46
N LEU A 10 2.15 -10.52 -13.04
CA LEU A 10 1.98 -11.95 -12.73
C LEU A 10 2.43 -12.81 -13.91
N LYS A 11 3.53 -13.57 -13.74
CA LYS A 11 3.83 -14.77 -14.53
C LYS A 11 4.44 -15.84 -13.62
N ASP A 12 3.84 -17.03 -13.61
CA ASP A 12 4.35 -18.30 -13.05
C ASP A 12 4.83 -18.26 -11.58
N GLN A 13 3.99 -17.82 -10.62
CA GLN A 13 4.41 -17.70 -9.22
C GLN A 13 3.71 -18.65 -8.25
N SER A 14 4.50 -19.19 -7.31
CA SER A 14 4.02 -19.90 -6.12
C SER A 14 3.17 -18.96 -5.23
N PRO A 15 2.25 -19.49 -4.40
CA PRO A 15 1.46 -18.66 -3.47
C PRO A 15 2.31 -17.74 -2.60
N ILE A 16 3.52 -18.18 -2.23
CA ILE A 16 4.51 -17.38 -1.50
C ILE A 16 4.93 -16.16 -2.32
N GLY A 17 5.33 -16.37 -3.59
CA GLY A 17 5.74 -15.29 -4.48
C GLY A 17 4.65 -14.24 -4.65
N VAL A 18 3.40 -14.67 -4.86
CA VAL A 18 2.26 -13.75 -4.99
C VAL A 18 2.06 -12.90 -3.73
N VAL A 19 2.16 -13.51 -2.54
CA VAL A 19 1.99 -12.80 -1.27
C VAL A 19 3.11 -11.78 -1.04
N SER A 20 4.36 -12.16 -1.31
CA SER A 20 5.50 -11.25 -1.16
C SER A 20 5.47 -10.08 -2.17
N GLU A 21 5.03 -10.33 -3.40
CA GLU A 21 4.82 -9.28 -4.42
C GLU A 21 3.69 -8.33 -4.03
N LEU A 22 2.57 -8.85 -3.53
CA LEU A 22 1.45 -8.03 -3.02
C LEU A 22 1.89 -7.20 -1.80
N HIS A 23 2.61 -7.79 -0.86
CA HIS A 23 3.15 -7.08 0.31
C HIS A 23 4.04 -5.90 -0.13
N SER A 24 4.95 -6.14 -1.07
CA SER A 24 5.81 -5.09 -1.61
C SER A 24 5.02 -4.01 -2.34
N PHE A 25 4.09 -4.40 -3.22
CA PHE A 25 3.23 -3.46 -3.93
C PHE A 25 2.40 -2.57 -2.99
N PHE A 26 1.77 -3.14 -1.95
CA PHE A 26 0.96 -2.38 -1.01
C PHE A 26 1.78 -1.41 -0.16
N ARG A 27 2.97 -1.83 0.30
CA ARG A 27 3.91 -0.97 1.00
C ARG A 27 4.36 0.22 0.14
N ASP A 28 4.66 -0.03 -1.13
CA ASP A 28 5.12 0.99 -2.06
C ASP A 28 4.00 1.96 -2.41
N MET A 29 2.76 1.47 -2.62
CA MET A 29 1.58 2.30 -2.80
C MET A 29 1.27 3.16 -1.56
N GLN A 30 1.40 2.61 -0.35
CA GLN A 30 1.23 3.39 0.88
C GLN A 30 2.25 4.54 0.95
N SER A 31 3.51 4.26 0.60
CA SER A 31 4.58 5.26 0.55
C SER A 31 4.32 6.33 -0.51
N PHE A 32 3.87 5.93 -1.71
CA PHE A 32 3.49 6.83 -2.78
C PHE A 32 2.45 7.86 -2.33
N TYR A 33 1.37 7.42 -1.68
CA TYR A 33 0.32 8.34 -1.23
C TYR A 33 0.77 9.23 -0.06
N LYS A 34 1.64 8.76 0.83
CA LYS A 34 2.23 9.62 1.88
C LYS A 34 3.08 10.74 1.28
N ILE A 35 3.82 10.47 0.22
CA ILE A 35 4.59 11.50 -0.51
C ILE A 35 3.62 12.51 -1.15
N ALA A 36 2.59 12.02 -1.85
CA ALA A 36 1.58 12.88 -2.47
C ALA A 36 0.83 13.74 -1.43
N GLN A 37 0.53 13.19 -0.25
CA GLN A 37 -0.07 13.92 0.87
C GLN A 37 0.80 15.12 1.29
N GLY A 38 2.12 14.92 1.45
CA GLY A 38 3.05 15.99 1.79
C GLY A 38 3.12 17.08 0.70
N GLN A 39 3.06 16.68 -0.57
CA GLN A 39 3.02 17.62 -1.70
C GLN A 39 1.75 18.48 -1.69
N ILE A 40 0.58 17.86 -1.49
CA ILE A 40 -0.69 18.59 -1.44
C ILE A 40 -0.75 19.53 -0.23
N LEU A 41 -0.26 19.09 0.93
CA LEU A 41 -0.17 19.96 2.11
C LEU A 41 0.65 21.23 1.83
N GLY A 42 1.82 21.09 1.20
CA GLY A 42 2.63 22.24 0.79
C GLY A 42 1.94 23.16 -0.24
N GLN A 43 1.11 22.60 -1.13
CA GLN A 43 0.34 23.41 -2.09
C GLN A 43 -0.80 24.18 -1.41
N ILE A 44 -1.46 23.58 -0.41
CA ILE A 44 -2.55 24.25 0.35
C ILE A 44 -2.02 25.51 1.05
N GLU A 45 -0.80 25.48 1.58
CA GLU A 45 -0.18 26.62 2.26
C GLU A 45 0.04 27.83 1.34
N ALA A 46 0.25 27.60 0.04
CA ALA A 46 0.52 28.63 -0.96
C ALA A 46 -0.70 29.00 -1.82
N ALA A 47 -1.83 28.31 -1.66
CA ALA A 47 -3.01 28.45 -2.51
C ALA A 47 -3.96 29.58 -2.05
N ASP A 48 -4.71 30.13 -3.01
CA ASP A 48 -5.86 30.98 -2.69
C ASP A 48 -7.05 30.16 -2.14
N THR A 49 -8.11 30.83 -1.72
CA THR A 49 -9.22 30.20 -1.00
C THR A 49 -9.97 29.15 -1.83
N ALA A 50 -10.10 29.36 -3.15
CA ALA A 50 -10.82 28.43 -4.02
C ALA A 50 -9.96 27.19 -4.33
N GLU A 51 -8.69 27.41 -4.63
CA GLU A 51 -7.75 26.33 -4.91
C GLU A 51 -7.46 25.50 -3.64
N ALA A 52 -7.35 26.14 -2.49
CA ALA A 52 -7.19 25.45 -1.21
C ALA A 52 -8.38 24.51 -0.90
N ALA A 53 -9.62 24.90 -1.25
CA ALA A 53 -10.79 24.03 -1.07
C ALA A 53 -10.74 22.79 -1.98
N ARG A 54 -10.32 22.97 -3.23
CA ARG A 54 -10.10 21.86 -4.18
C ARG A 54 -9.02 20.90 -3.67
N LEU A 55 -7.88 21.43 -3.26
CA LEU A 55 -6.75 20.65 -2.74
C LEU A 55 -7.10 19.90 -1.45
N ARG A 56 -7.94 20.47 -0.57
CA ARG A 56 -8.44 19.76 0.62
C ARG A 56 -9.31 18.54 0.26
N THR A 57 -10.12 18.64 -0.78
CA THR A 57 -10.92 17.50 -1.28
C THR A 57 -10.00 16.40 -1.82
N GLU A 58 -8.94 16.78 -2.54
CA GLU A 58 -7.94 15.85 -3.05
C GLU A 58 -7.14 15.19 -1.93
N LEU A 59 -6.78 15.95 -0.89
CA LEU A 59 -6.12 15.46 0.32
C LEU A 59 -6.95 14.41 1.04
N GLU A 60 -8.27 14.60 1.12
CA GLU A 60 -9.18 13.62 1.75
C GLU A 60 -9.21 12.30 0.98
N ALA A 61 -9.24 12.36 -0.36
CA ALA A 61 -9.13 11.16 -1.19
C ALA A 61 -7.78 10.45 -1.02
N ILE A 62 -6.67 11.20 -0.90
CA ILE A 62 -5.35 10.63 -0.62
C ILE A 62 -5.32 9.94 0.74
N ASN A 63 -5.88 10.57 1.79
CA ASN A 63 -5.92 10.01 3.13
C ASN A 63 -6.66 8.66 3.15
N GLN A 64 -7.80 8.57 2.45
CA GLN A 64 -8.53 7.32 2.29
C GLN A 64 -7.68 6.24 1.59
N LYS A 65 -6.89 6.61 0.58
CA LYS A 65 -5.98 5.66 -0.08
C LYS A 65 -4.83 5.21 0.83
N ILE A 66 -4.28 6.10 1.66
CA ILE A 66 -3.25 5.73 2.64
C ILE A 66 -3.79 4.69 3.61
N GLU A 67 -4.99 4.90 4.15
CA GLU A 67 -5.62 3.96 5.08
C GLU A 67 -5.93 2.62 4.41
N TYR A 68 -6.51 2.66 3.21
CA TYR A 68 -6.76 1.47 2.41
C TYR A 68 -5.49 0.63 2.17
N PHE A 69 -4.40 1.26 1.71
CA PHE A 69 -3.15 0.55 1.46
C PHE A 69 -2.43 0.15 2.75
N HIS A 70 -2.65 0.85 3.86
CA HIS A 70 -2.16 0.41 5.16
C HIS A 70 -2.77 -0.93 5.58
N VAL A 71 -4.09 -1.07 5.46
CA VAL A 71 -4.80 -2.32 5.79
C VAL A 71 -4.30 -3.47 4.90
N LEU A 72 -4.19 -3.23 3.60
CA LEU A 72 -3.69 -4.25 2.66
C LEU A 72 -2.24 -4.65 2.93
N ASN A 73 -1.37 -3.68 3.22
CA ASN A 73 0.02 -3.92 3.58
C ASN A 73 0.12 -4.79 4.84
N SER A 74 -0.65 -4.46 5.87
CA SER A 74 -0.70 -5.26 7.11
C SER A 74 -1.22 -6.68 6.85
N ALA A 75 -2.26 -6.85 6.04
CA ALA A 75 -2.80 -8.17 5.72
C ALA A 75 -1.79 -9.03 4.95
N ALA A 76 -1.13 -8.45 3.94
CA ALA A 76 -0.11 -9.14 3.18
C ALA A 76 1.13 -9.47 4.04
N SER A 77 1.50 -8.58 4.96
CA SER A 77 2.59 -8.83 5.91
C SER A 77 2.32 -10.04 6.82
N ILE A 78 1.08 -10.22 7.33
CA ILE A 78 0.79 -11.41 8.16
C ILE A 78 0.78 -12.67 7.30
N ALA A 79 0.22 -12.60 6.09
CA ALA A 79 0.24 -13.73 5.16
C ALA A 79 1.69 -14.13 4.80
N ASP A 80 2.54 -13.15 4.52
CA ASP A 80 3.96 -13.34 4.22
C ASP A 80 4.67 -14.01 5.41
N THR A 81 4.41 -13.52 6.64
CA THR A 81 4.96 -14.10 7.88
C THR A 81 4.54 -15.55 8.07
N VAL A 82 3.25 -15.86 7.88
CA VAL A 82 2.72 -17.23 7.97
C VAL A 82 3.39 -18.14 6.94
N MET A 83 3.46 -17.70 5.69
CA MET A 83 4.01 -18.47 4.58
C MET A 83 5.53 -18.69 4.67
N HIS A 84 6.24 -17.87 5.45
CA HIS A 84 7.66 -18.03 5.73
C HIS A 84 7.97 -18.67 7.09
N THR A 85 6.95 -19.05 7.88
CA THR A 85 7.13 -19.70 9.18
C THR A 85 6.73 -21.19 9.11
N PRO A 86 7.70 -22.13 8.99
CA PRO A 86 7.39 -23.55 8.79
C PRO A 86 6.50 -24.16 9.86
N ALA A 87 6.64 -23.74 11.12
CA ALA A 87 5.81 -24.21 12.22
C ALA A 87 4.33 -23.82 12.03
N MET A 88 4.03 -22.57 11.62
CA MET A 88 2.66 -22.14 11.36
C MET A 88 2.05 -22.91 10.18
N ILE A 89 2.84 -23.16 9.13
CA ILE A 89 2.39 -23.99 8.00
C ILE A 89 2.11 -25.43 8.45
N ALA A 90 2.93 -25.98 9.34
CA ALA A 90 2.73 -27.32 9.89
C ALA A 90 1.41 -27.41 10.69
N GLU A 91 1.10 -26.40 11.52
CA GLU A 91 -0.19 -26.30 12.23
C GLU A 91 -1.38 -26.25 11.28
N PHE A 92 -1.27 -25.58 10.12
CA PHE A 92 -2.33 -25.58 9.10
C PHE A 92 -2.43 -26.89 8.30
N ARG A 93 -1.41 -27.76 8.39
CA ARG A 93 -1.36 -29.06 7.71
C ARG A 93 -1.71 -30.23 8.62
N SER A 94 -1.63 -30.07 9.95
CA SER A 94 -2.03 -31.09 10.91
C SER A 94 -3.55 -31.20 11.00
N GLU A 95 -4.08 -32.09 10.15
CA GLU A 95 -5.37 -32.81 10.22
C GLU A 95 -6.68 -32.01 10.09
N ALA A 96 -7.23 -32.05 8.86
CA ALA A 96 -8.62 -32.41 8.62
C ALA A 96 -8.70 -33.91 8.26
#